data_AF-A0A9X0B163-F1
#
_entry.id   AF-A0A9X0B163-F1
#
_cell.length_a   1.000
_cell.length_b   1.000
_cell.length_c   1.000
_cell.angle_alpha   90.00
_cell.angle_beta   90.00
_cell.angle_gamma   90.00
#
_symmetry.space_group_name_H-M   'P 1'
#
loop_
_entity.id
_entity.type
_entity.pdbx_description
1 polymer ?
#
loop_
_entity_poly.entity_id
_entity_poly.type
_entity_poly.pdbx_seq_one_letter_code
_entity_poly.pdbx_strand_id
1 'polypeptide(L)'
;MNSLSVLSLLALTMVGAGMDANDSETYYGDSWDNTMAKIHGTCTRVTCPPGTRVEVDVVPGDTGIAETWDRKVVELLNLVGVTFVVMGTDGHSSSSWVLAPGGVAYSIQWMFLKKVADKKTQG
;
A
#
# COMPACT_ATOMS: atom_id res chain seq x y z
N MET A 1 31.17 -12.61 -68.63
CA MET A 1 31.87 -13.76 -68.00
C MET A 1 31.37 -13.87 -66.58
N ASN A 2 30.86 -15.06 -66.25
CA ASN A 2 30.17 -15.41 -65.02
C ASN A 2 31.13 -15.48 -63.84
N SER A 3 30.69 -15.08 -62.64
CA SER A 3 31.04 -15.82 -61.43
C SER A 3 30.01 -15.51 -60.34
N LEU A 4 29.00 -16.38 -60.25
CA LEU A 4 28.15 -16.53 -59.09
C LEU A 4 28.96 -17.29 -58.05
N SER A 5 29.17 -16.70 -56.87
CA SER A 5 29.67 -17.43 -55.70
C SER A 5 28.53 -17.72 -54.74
N VAL A 6 28.63 -18.90 -54.14
CA VAL A 6 27.56 -19.73 -53.62
C VAL A 6 27.66 -19.76 -52.09
N LEU A 7 26.50 -19.71 -51.43
CA LEU A 7 26.16 -20.10 -50.06
C LEU A 7 27.08 -19.67 -48.89
N SER A 8 26.48 -18.97 -47.93
CA SER A 8 26.62 -19.36 -46.53
C SER A 8 25.26 -19.28 -45.83
N LEU A 9 24.86 -20.41 -45.27
CA LEU A 9 23.67 -20.63 -44.44
C LEU A 9 23.99 -20.25 -42.98
N LEU A 10 22.91 -20.06 -42.22
CA LEU A 10 22.79 -20.07 -40.74
C LEU A 10 23.12 -18.76 -40.00
N ALA A 11 22.05 -18.10 -39.54
CA ALA A 11 21.97 -17.60 -38.16
C ALA A 11 20.47 -17.49 -37.79
N LEU A 12 19.96 -18.51 -37.12
CA LEU A 12 19.59 -18.47 -35.70
C LEU A 12 18.31 -17.67 -35.42
N THR A 13 17.26 -18.44 -35.18
CA THR A 13 16.00 -18.03 -34.58
C THR A 13 16.22 -17.32 -33.24
N MET A 14 15.75 -16.08 -33.12
CA MET A 14 15.36 -15.55 -31.82
C MET A 14 13.84 -15.43 -31.82
N VAL A 15 13.18 -16.47 -31.31
CA VAL A 15 11.84 -16.33 -30.75
C VAL A 15 12.03 -15.50 -29.49
N GLY A 16 11.76 -14.20 -29.60
CA GLY A 16 11.55 -13.36 -28.43
C GLY A 16 10.31 -13.90 -27.73
N ALA A 17 10.51 -14.70 -26.69
CA ALA A 17 9.48 -14.91 -25.68
C ALA A 17 9.19 -13.52 -25.12
N GLY A 18 8.00 -13.00 -25.44
CA GLY A 18 7.43 -11.86 -24.75
C GLY A 18 7.50 -12.15 -23.26
N MET A 19 8.19 -11.27 -22.54
CA MET A 19 8.17 -11.18 -21.11
C MET A 19 6.75 -10.78 -20.71
N ASP A 20 5.84 -11.74 -20.60
CA ASP A 20 4.59 -11.51 -19.90
C ASP A 20 4.92 -11.43 -18.41
N ALA A 21 4.57 -10.26 -17.87
CA ALA A 21 4.83 -9.84 -16.51
C ALA A 21 4.45 -10.94 -15.52
N ASN A 22 5.41 -11.22 -14.64
CA ASN A 22 5.24 -12.02 -13.44
C ASN A 22 4.36 -11.23 -12.45
N ASP A 23 3.08 -11.05 -12.77
CA ASP A 23 2.06 -10.50 -11.88
C ASP A 23 1.41 -11.67 -11.14
N SER A 24 1.98 -12.08 -10.01
CA SER A 24 1.21 -12.55 -8.85
C SER A 24 2.16 -12.92 -7.71
N GLU A 25 2.95 -11.96 -7.22
CA GLU A 25 3.22 -11.95 -5.78
C GLU A 25 1.95 -11.43 -5.09
N THR A 26 0.92 -12.27 -5.05
CA THR A 26 -0.18 -12.09 -4.10
C THR A 26 0.39 -12.39 -2.72
N TYR A 27 1.00 -11.39 -2.10
CA TYR A 27 1.51 -11.48 -0.74
C TYR A 27 0.30 -11.76 0.17
N TYR A 28 0.35 -12.84 0.96
CA TYR A 28 -0.79 -13.32 1.75
C TYR A 28 -1.45 -12.23 2.64
N GLY A 29 -0.68 -11.20 3.04
CA GLY A 29 -1.18 -10.03 3.77
C GLY A 29 -2.14 -9.14 2.97
N ASP A 30 -1.95 -9.02 1.66
CA ASP A 30 -2.79 -8.16 0.82
C ASP A 30 -4.22 -8.71 0.71
N SER A 31 -4.39 -10.03 0.74
CA SER A 31 -5.72 -10.66 0.69
C SER A 31 -6.53 -10.40 1.97
N TRP A 32 -5.88 -10.48 3.14
CA TRP A 32 -6.51 -10.21 4.43
C TRP A 32 -6.87 -8.73 4.59
N ASP A 33 -5.95 -7.83 4.29
CA ASP A 33 -6.19 -6.38 4.38
C ASP A 33 -7.29 -5.94 3.41
N ASN A 34 -7.33 -6.49 2.20
CA ASN A 34 -8.42 -6.25 1.26
C ASN A 34 -9.77 -6.79 1.77
N THR A 35 -9.77 -7.91 2.49
CA THR A 35 -10.98 -8.48 3.08
C THR A 35 -11.50 -7.59 4.21
N MET A 36 -10.62 -7.17 5.12
CA MET A 36 -10.99 -6.27 6.23
C MET A 36 -11.42 -4.89 5.72
N ALA A 37 -10.73 -4.34 4.72
CA ALA A 37 -11.13 -3.09 4.06
C ALA A 37 -12.51 -3.18 3.40
N LYS A 38 -12.85 -4.31 2.77
CA LYS A 38 -14.19 -4.52 2.20
C LYS A 38 -15.26 -4.63 3.28
N ILE A 39 -14.97 -5.30 4.40
CA ILE A 39 -15.95 -5.51 5.48
C ILE A 39 -16.18 -4.24 6.29
N HIS A 40 -15.10 -3.54 6.66
CA HIS A 40 -15.14 -2.41 7.59
C HIS A 40 -15.06 -1.03 6.91
N GLY A 41 -14.85 -1.00 5.59
CA GLY A 41 -14.64 0.26 4.85
C GLY A 41 -13.32 0.94 5.20
N THR A 42 -12.34 0.17 5.66
CA THR A 42 -11.03 0.64 6.10
C THR A 42 -10.05 0.74 4.92
N CYS A 43 -8.90 1.36 5.16
CA CYS A 43 -7.87 1.59 4.16
C CYS A 43 -7.11 0.31 3.84
N THR A 44 -6.59 0.24 2.62
CA THR A 44 -5.48 -0.64 2.23
C THR A 44 -4.38 0.21 1.60
N ARG A 45 -3.22 -0.39 1.37
CA ARG A 45 -2.12 0.24 0.61
C ARG A 45 -2.57 0.78 -0.75
N VAL A 46 -3.57 0.16 -1.36
CA VAL A 46 -4.09 0.53 -2.69
C VAL A 46 -5.13 1.65 -2.59
N THR A 47 -6.04 1.58 -1.61
CA THR A 47 -7.15 2.56 -1.51
C THR A 47 -6.74 3.86 -0.81
N CYS A 48 -5.68 3.81 -0.01
CA CYS A 48 -5.10 4.95 0.72
C CYS A 48 -3.60 5.07 0.43
N PRO A 49 -3.20 5.47 -0.80
CA PRO A 49 -1.80 5.68 -1.15
C PRO A 49 -1.16 6.82 -0.33
N PRO A 50 0.18 6.96 -0.34
CA PRO A 50 0.87 8.09 0.27
C PRO A 50 0.26 9.45 -0.11
N GLY A 51 0.13 10.34 0.88
CA GLY A 51 -0.56 11.62 0.75
C GLY A 51 -2.06 11.58 1.09
N THR A 52 -2.67 10.39 1.22
CA THR A 52 -4.07 10.25 1.60
C THR A 52 -4.30 10.69 3.05
N ARG A 53 -5.39 11.43 3.29
CA ARG A 53 -5.84 11.79 4.64
C ARG A 53 -6.68 10.66 5.24
N VAL A 54 -6.30 10.24 6.44
CA VAL A 54 -6.94 9.14 7.15
C VAL A 54 -7.18 9.48 8.61
N GLU A 55 -8.11 8.79 9.23
CA GLU A 55 -8.40 8.84 10.66
C GLU A 55 -8.39 7.42 11.24
N VAL A 56 -8.21 7.33 12.56
CA VAL A 56 -8.32 6.06 13.28
C VAL A 56 -9.80 5.74 13.51
N ASP A 57 -10.23 4.56 13.05
CA ASP A 57 -11.57 3.99 13.27
C ASP A 57 -11.46 2.85 14.29
N VAL A 58 -11.58 3.20 15.58
CA VAL A 58 -11.62 2.25 16.70
C VAL A 58 -12.73 2.63 17.68
N VAL A 59 -13.29 1.63 18.36
CA VAL A 59 -14.31 1.82 19.40
C VAL A 59 -13.80 1.33 20.76
N PRO A 60 -14.38 1.80 21.89
CA PRO A 60 -14.05 1.28 23.20
C PRO A 60 -14.23 -0.24 23.26
N GLY A 61 -13.14 -0.97 23.56
CA GLY A 61 -13.09 -2.44 23.54
C GLY A 61 -12.15 -3.02 22.49
N ASP A 62 -11.79 -2.24 21.46
CA ASP A 62 -10.74 -2.62 20.52
C ASP A 62 -9.36 -2.58 21.19
N THR A 63 -8.45 -3.46 20.75
CA THR A 63 -7.12 -3.66 21.38
C THR A 63 -5.95 -3.15 20.53
N GLY A 64 -6.20 -2.22 19.60
CA GLY A 64 -5.19 -1.71 18.68
C GLY A 64 -4.21 -0.71 19.33
N ILE A 65 -2.96 -0.74 18.88
CA ILE A 65 -1.90 0.19 19.28
C ILE A 65 -1.25 0.86 18.07
N ALA A 66 -0.66 2.03 18.32
CA ALA A 66 0.25 2.73 17.43
C ALA A 66 1.66 2.75 18.02
N GLU A 67 2.67 2.68 17.17
CA GLU A 67 4.09 2.77 17.58
C GLU A 67 4.79 3.91 16.83
N THR A 68 5.54 4.76 17.54
CA THR A 68 6.36 5.81 16.93
C THR A 68 7.76 5.29 16.55
N TRP A 69 8.56 6.04 15.80
CA TRP A 69 9.93 5.63 15.43
C TRP A 69 10.87 5.41 16.63
N ASP A 70 10.66 6.11 17.73
CA ASP A 70 11.37 5.92 19.01
C ASP A 70 10.80 4.76 19.84
N ARG A 71 9.93 3.92 19.25
CA ARG A 71 9.30 2.75 19.86
C ARG A 71 8.37 3.06 21.03
N LYS A 72 7.82 4.27 21.06
CA LYS A 72 6.79 4.61 22.04
C LYS A 72 5.45 4.06 21.55
N VAL A 73 4.84 3.24 22.40
CA VAL A 73 3.52 2.66 22.15
C VAL A 73 2.43 3.57 22.71
N VAL A 74 1.38 3.78 21.92
CA VAL A 74 0.19 4.56 22.28
C VAL A 74 -1.06 3.78 21.90
N GLU A 75 -2.06 3.74 22.77
CA GLU A 75 -3.36 3.12 22.44
C GLU A 75 -4.07 3.93 21.35
N LEU A 76 -4.65 3.22 20.36
CA LEU A 76 -5.31 3.88 19.23
C LEU A 76 -6.51 4.74 19.65
N LEU A 77 -7.17 4.42 20.76
CA LEU A 77 -8.27 5.21 21.30
C LEU A 77 -7.86 6.66 21.61
N ASN A 78 -6.59 6.89 21.96
CA ASN A 78 -6.05 8.23 22.23
C ASN A 78 -5.76 9.04 20.96
N LEU A 79 -5.88 8.41 19.78
CA LEU A 79 -5.61 9.01 18.47
C LEU A 79 -6.89 9.24 17.66
N VAL A 80 -8.06 8.90 18.22
CA VAL A 80 -9.36 9.13 17.58
C VAL A 80 -9.59 10.63 17.38
N GLY A 81 -10.10 11.00 16.20
CA GLY A 81 -10.33 12.40 15.81
C GLY A 81 -9.09 13.15 15.33
N VAL A 82 -7.91 12.51 15.33
CA VAL A 82 -6.71 13.06 14.69
C VAL A 82 -6.70 12.67 13.22
N THR A 83 -6.60 13.67 12.34
CA THR A 83 -6.40 13.42 10.90
C THR A 83 -4.90 13.28 10.61
N PHE A 84 -4.52 12.14 10.05
CA PHE A 84 -3.16 11.82 9.64
C PHE A 84 -2.99 11.90 8.12
N VAL A 85 -1.75 11.96 7.67
CA VAL A 85 -1.37 11.79 6.25
C VAL A 85 -0.57 10.51 6.09
N VAL A 86 -1.01 9.61 5.21
CA VAL A 86 -0.28 8.38 4.89
C VAL A 86 1.09 8.73 4.31
N MET A 87 2.16 8.20 4.89
CA MET A 87 3.52 8.34 4.38
C MET A 87 3.90 7.14 3.50
N GLY A 88 3.43 5.95 3.83
CA GLY A 88 3.72 4.71 3.11
C GLY A 88 3.58 3.47 3.97
N THR A 89 4.08 2.35 3.48
CA THR A 89 4.19 1.09 4.25
C THR A 89 5.50 1.08 5.04
N ASP A 90 5.48 0.47 6.22
CA ASP A 90 6.66 0.31 7.08
C ASP A 90 7.54 -0.90 6.69
N GLY A 91 7.26 -1.53 5.56
CA GLY A 91 7.94 -2.76 5.12
C GLY A 91 7.27 -4.04 5.61
N HIS A 92 6.30 -3.94 6.52
CA HIS A 92 5.36 -5.00 6.85
C HIS A 92 4.05 -4.78 6.09
N SER A 93 3.47 -5.84 5.52
CA SER A 93 2.31 -5.71 4.64
C SER A 93 1.07 -5.15 5.36
N SER A 94 0.93 -5.39 6.67
CA SER A 94 -0.28 -5.08 7.43
C SER A 94 -0.32 -3.68 8.06
N SER A 95 0.76 -2.90 7.98
CA SER A 95 0.87 -1.59 8.65
C SER A 95 1.33 -0.46 7.74
N SER A 96 1.03 0.76 8.17
CA SER A 96 1.39 2.00 7.48
C SER A 96 1.99 3.01 8.44
N TRP A 97 3.01 3.73 7.97
CA TRP A 97 3.44 4.98 8.58
C TRP A 97 2.48 6.11 8.23
N VAL A 98 1.95 6.79 9.24
CA VAL A 98 1.05 7.94 9.10
C VAL A 98 1.55 9.13 9.92
N LEU A 99 1.60 10.31 9.31
CA LEU A 99 2.10 11.54 9.91
C LEU A 99 0.95 12.32 10.57
N ALA A 100 1.10 12.60 11.86
CA ALA A 100 0.16 13.42 12.62
C ALA A 100 0.45 14.93 12.44
N PRO A 101 -0.53 15.80 12.74
CA PRO A 101 -0.29 17.23 12.90
C PRO A 101 0.78 17.46 13.98
N GLY A 102 1.85 18.18 13.66
CA GLY A 102 3.00 18.36 14.55
C GLY A 102 4.22 17.50 14.22
N GLY A 103 4.14 16.64 13.21
CA GLY A 103 5.32 15.97 12.62
C GLY A 103 5.72 14.65 13.27
N VAL A 104 4.95 14.16 14.24
CA VAL A 104 5.12 12.81 14.81
C VAL A 104 4.47 11.82 13.85
N ALA A 105 5.12 10.69 13.55
CA ALA A 105 4.44 9.60 12.86
C ALA A 105 4.37 8.33 13.69
N TYR A 106 3.40 7.55 13.28
CA TYR A 106 2.95 6.34 13.92
C TYR A 106 2.87 5.23 12.87
N SER A 107 3.31 4.03 13.22
CA SER A 107 2.95 2.81 12.51
C SER A 107 1.62 2.33 13.06
N ILE A 108 0.63 2.20 12.18
CA ILE A 108 -0.74 1.78 12.50
C ILE A 108 -1.18 0.73 11.47
N GLN A 109 -1.84 -0.32 11.93
CA GLN A 109 -2.37 -1.35 11.03
C GLN A 109 -3.45 -0.79 10.12
N TRP A 110 -3.43 -1.19 8.84
CA TRP A 110 -4.36 -0.70 7.83
C TRP A 110 -5.83 -0.86 8.23
N MET A 111 -6.14 -1.95 8.93
CA MET A 111 -7.51 -2.26 9.37
C MET A 111 -8.11 -1.24 10.35
N PHE A 112 -7.31 -0.37 10.97
CA PHE A 112 -7.78 0.69 11.86
C PHE A 112 -7.78 2.07 11.20
N LEU A 113 -7.35 2.18 9.95
CA LEU A 113 -7.27 3.45 9.23
C LEU A 113 -8.46 3.58 8.30
N LYS A 114 -9.07 4.77 8.25
CA LYS A 114 -10.19 5.06 7.36
C LYS A 114 -9.98 6.36 6.62
N LYS A 115 -10.30 6.37 5.33
CA LYS A 115 -10.16 7.56 4.50
C LYS A 115 -11.12 8.64 4.97
N VAL A 116 -10.60 9.85 5.19
CA VAL A 116 -11.44 11.02 5.44
C VAL A 116 -12.13 11.39 4.13
N ALA A 117 -13.46 11.51 4.14
CA ALA A 117 -14.20 11.92 2.97
C ALA A 117 -13.80 13.35 2.59
N ASP A 118 -13.40 13.56 1.35
CA ASP A 118 -13.26 14.91 0.80
C ASP A 118 -14.65 15.56 0.85
N LYS A 119 -14.83 16.56 1.72
CA LYS A 119 -16.04 17.38 1.68
C LYS A 119 -16.06 18.05 0.31
N LYS A 120 -16.90 17.56 -0.60
CA LYS A 120 -17.23 18.28 -1.83
C LYS A 120 -17.72 19.65 -1.40
N THR A 121 -16.91 20.68 -1.63
CA THR A 121 -17.33 22.06 -1.51
C THR A 121 -18.47 22.24 -2.51
N GLN A 122 -19.71 22.21 -2.00
CA GLN A 122 -20.86 22.67 -2.77
C GLN A 122 -20.68 24.18 -2.92
N GLY A 123 -20.20 24.57 -4.10
CA GLY A 123 -20.23 25.97 -4.57
C GLY A 123 -21.62 26.38 -5.01
#